data_AF-A0A0F0H5T3-F1
#
_entry.id   AF-A0A0F0H5T3-F1
#
_cell.length_a   1.000
_cell.length_b   1.000
_cell.length_c   1.000
_cell.angle_alpha   90.00
_cell.angle_beta   90.00
_cell.angle_gamma   90.00
#
_symmetry.space_group_name_H-M   'P 1'
#
loop_
_entity.id
_entity.type
_entity.pdbx_description
1 polymer ?
#
loop_
_entity_poly.entity_id
_entity_poly.type
_entity_poly.pdbx_seq_one_letter_code
_entity_poly.pdbx_strand_id
1 'polypeptide(L)'
;MDEVFAKVMQRPDIEQTVASYTEMGARIRERLAAEFGRTWEQVSDGGRAGCGDEYKVLDDVENRHLPRWSSKGNLPDDQWPRAEAIVGEVAEGYGFHKDPVILVNRQGDHEVVYDKPDGAQVTFGTAVNTVLDVMTGCHLTVDAHRRGTPKAARR
;
A
#
# COMPACT_ATOMS: atom_id res chain seq x y z
N MET A 1 22.03 0.96 14.51
CA MET A 1 20.78 1.36 15.19
C MET A 1 20.46 2.81 14.86
N ASP A 2 21.34 3.75 15.19
CA ASP A 2 21.12 5.18 15.00
C ASP A 2 20.89 5.57 13.54
N GLU A 3 21.67 5.03 12.59
CA GLU A 3 21.46 5.28 11.15
C GLU A 3 20.10 4.79 10.65
N VAL A 4 19.68 3.58 11.08
CA VAL A 4 18.38 3.02 10.73
C VAL A 4 17.26 3.88 11.30
N PHE A 5 17.36 4.27 12.59
CA PHE A 5 16.39 5.14 13.23
C PHE A 5 16.31 6.51 12.55
N ALA A 6 17.44 7.14 12.25
CA ALA A 6 17.49 8.42 11.56
C ALA A 6 16.80 8.34 10.19
N LYS A 7 16.99 7.24 9.44
CA LYS A 7 16.31 7.01 8.15
C LYS A 7 14.78 6.94 8.31
N VAL A 8 14.26 6.17 9.26
CA VAL A 8 12.80 6.05 9.45
C VAL A 8 12.18 7.26 10.13
N MET A 9 12.94 8.02 10.93
CA MET A 9 12.48 9.25 11.59
C MET A 9 12.16 10.37 10.58
N GLN A 10 12.76 10.35 9.39
CA GLN A 10 12.43 11.29 8.31
C GLN A 10 11.06 11.02 7.65
N ARG A 11 10.44 9.87 7.94
CA ARG A 11 9.13 9.49 7.40
C ARG A 11 8.03 10.00 8.34
N PRO A 12 6.79 10.13 7.86
CA PRO A 12 5.63 10.23 8.75
C PRO A 12 5.57 9.03 9.70
N ASP A 13 4.90 9.20 10.83
CA ASP A 13 4.58 8.06 11.70
C ASP A 13 3.59 7.11 11.00
N ILE A 14 3.41 5.92 11.59
CA ILE A 14 2.59 4.87 10.98
C ILE A 14 1.11 5.29 10.84
N GLU A 15 0.55 6.03 11.78
CA GLU A 15 -0.87 6.43 11.75
C GLU A 15 -1.11 7.51 10.70
N GLN A 16 -0.19 8.48 10.58
CA GLN A 16 -0.20 9.46 9.50
C GLN A 16 -0.14 8.80 8.12
N THR A 17 0.70 7.77 7.98
CA THR A 17 0.82 7.03 6.71
C THR A 17 -0.43 6.21 6.42
N VAL A 18 -1.00 5.53 7.42
CA VAL A 18 -2.26 4.79 7.30
C VAL A 18 -3.40 5.71 6.88
N ALA A 19 -3.52 6.90 7.48
CA ALA A 19 -4.54 7.88 7.09
C ALA A 19 -4.39 8.32 5.62
N SER A 20 -3.16 8.66 5.22
CA SER A 20 -2.84 9.06 3.83
C SER A 20 -3.17 7.95 2.83
N TYR A 21 -2.79 6.71 3.12
CA TYR A 21 -3.03 5.59 2.21
C TYR A 21 -4.48 5.09 2.21
N THR A 22 -5.21 5.31 3.31
CA THR A 22 -6.66 5.09 3.35
C THR A 22 -7.39 6.05 2.41
N GLU A 23 -6.97 7.31 2.39
CA GLU A 23 -7.49 8.31 1.44
C GLU A 23 -7.12 7.93 -0.01
N MET A 24 -5.87 7.56 -0.27
CA MET A 24 -5.42 7.09 -1.59
C MET A 24 -6.28 5.92 -2.09
N GLY A 25 -6.45 4.89 -1.26
CA GLY A 25 -7.24 3.71 -1.60
C GLY A 25 -8.73 4.03 -1.80
N ALA A 26 -9.28 5.01 -1.10
CA ALA A 26 -10.63 5.52 -1.35
C ALA A 26 -10.73 6.21 -2.71
N ARG A 27 -9.81 7.13 -3.02
CA ARG A 27 -9.77 7.86 -4.31
C ARG A 27 -9.66 6.91 -5.52
N ILE A 28 -8.82 5.87 -5.42
CA ILE A 28 -8.72 4.83 -6.45
C ILE A 28 -10.08 4.16 -6.68
N ARG A 29 -10.69 3.66 -5.60
CA ARG A 29 -11.99 2.96 -5.68
C ARG A 29 -13.10 3.86 -6.21
N GLU A 30 -13.14 5.12 -5.81
CA GLU A 30 -14.11 6.10 -6.30
C GLU A 30 -13.97 6.35 -7.81
N ARG A 31 -12.74 6.54 -8.31
CA ARG A 31 -12.50 6.72 -9.75
C ARG A 31 -12.86 5.46 -10.54
N LEU A 32 -12.47 4.28 -10.05
CA LEU A 32 -12.81 3.00 -10.69
C LEU A 32 -14.33 2.73 -10.67
N ALA A 33 -15.01 3.09 -9.59
CA ALA A 33 -16.47 2.98 -9.49
C ALA A 33 -17.17 3.91 -10.48
N ALA A 34 -16.72 5.17 -10.58
CA ALA A 34 -17.29 6.16 -11.48
C ALA A 34 -17.10 5.80 -12.96
N GLU A 35 -15.93 5.28 -13.33
CA GLU A 35 -15.59 5.00 -14.74
C GLU A 35 -16.11 3.62 -15.20
N PHE A 36 -16.12 2.60 -14.33
CA PHE A 36 -16.44 1.22 -14.70
C PHE A 36 -17.68 0.64 -14.02
N GLY A 37 -18.43 1.45 -13.27
CA GLY A 37 -19.67 1.01 -12.60
C GLY A 37 -19.45 -0.06 -11.53
N ARG A 38 -18.32 -0.02 -10.83
CA ARG A 38 -17.91 -1.01 -9.82
C ARG A 38 -18.47 -0.69 -8.43
N THR A 39 -18.72 -1.72 -7.64
CA THR A 39 -19.06 -1.60 -6.22
C THR A 39 -17.99 -2.32 -5.41
N TRP A 40 -17.44 -1.63 -4.41
CA TRP A 40 -16.34 -2.13 -3.60
C TRP A 40 -16.81 -2.53 -2.20
N GLU A 41 -16.39 -3.72 -1.76
CA GLU A 41 -16.63 -4.25 -0.43
C GLU A 41 -15.29 -4.53 0.28
N GLN A 42 -15.25 -4.26 1.58
CA GLN A 42 -14.13 -4.64 2.43
C GLN A 42 -14.21 -6.13 2.70
N VAL A 43 -13.11 -6.86 2.43
CA VAL A 43 -13.05 -8.32 2.61
C VAL A 43 -12.04 -8.74 3.68
N SER A 44 -11.25 -7.80 4.22
CA SER A 44 -10.44 -7.99 5.42
C SER A 44 -10.20 -6.67 6.14
N ASP A 45 -9.90 -6.72 7.44
CA ASP A 45 -9.58 -5.53 8.24
C ASP A 45 -8.11 -5.08 8.10
N GLY A 46 -7.31 -5.84 7.37
CA GLY A 46 -5.86 -5.64 7.31
C GLY A 46 -5.15 -6.13 8.57
N GLY A 47 -3.97 -5.59 8.86
CA GLY A 47 -3.17 -6.03 9.99
C GLY A 47 -1.86 -5.28 10.16
N ARG A 48 -1.12 -5.65 11.20
CA ARG A 48 0.22 -5.14 11.47
C ARG A 48 1.25 -6.24 11.37
N ALA A 49 2.43 -5.89 10.89
CA ALA A 49 3.58 -6.78 10.97
C ALA A 49 4.84 -6.02 11.39
N GLY A 50 5.76 -6.77 11.99
CA GLY A 50 7.11 -6.29 12.21
C GLY A 50 7.81 -6.10 10.88
N CYS A 51 8.80 -5.23 10.88
CA CYS A 51 9.60 -4.95 9.71
C CYS A 51 10.73 -5.97 9.50
N GLY A 52 11.24 -6.04 8.26
CA GLY A 52 12.27 -7.00 7.87
C GLY A 52 13.59 -6.86 8.63
N ASP A 53 14.53 -7.75 8.35
CA ASP A 53 15.76 -7.95 9.12
C ASP A 53 16.58 -6.68 9.37
N GLU A 54 16.56 -5.72 8.43
CA GLU A 54 17.23 -4.42 8.55
C GLU A 54 16.72 -3.56 9.73
N TYR A 55 15.51 -3.82 10.23
CA TYR A 55 14.87 -3.11 11.34
C TYR A 55 14.88 -3.87 12.66
N LYS A 56 15.39 -5.11 12.74
CA LYS A 56 15.42 -5.94 13.97
C LYS A 56 16.09 -5.28 15.18
N VAL A 57 16.86 -4.21 14.95
CA VAL A 57 17.50 -3.40 16.00
C VAL A 57 16.55 -2.40 16.67
N LEU A 58 15.32 -2.23 16.17
CA LEU A 58 14.29 -1.32 16.66
C LEU A 58 12.97 -2.07 16.90
N ASP A 59 12.44 -2.02 18.12
CA ASP A 59 11.11 -2.62 18.42
C ASP A 59 9.93 -1.76 17.94
N ASP A 60 10.16 -0.46 17.78
CA ASP A 60 9.09 0.50 17.57
C ASP A 60 8.91 0.86 16.08
N VAL A 61 9.24 -0.07 15.17
CA VAL A 61 9.06 0.06 13.73
C VAL A 61 8.13 -1.05 13.24
N GLU A 62 7.12 -0.67 12.48
CA GLU A 62 6.14 -1.60 11.93
C GLU A 62 5.69 -1.16 10.53
N ASN A 63 5.05 -2.10 9.82
CA ASN A 63 4.26 -1.81 8.64
C ASN A 63 2.81 -2.24 8.87
N ARG A 64 1.92 -1.73 8.02
CA ARG A 64 0.48 -2.00 8.08
C ARG A 64 -0.02 -2.45 6.72
N HIS A 65 -0.73 -3.58 6.72
CA HIS A 65 -1.66 -3.91 5.66
C HIS A 65 -2.97 -3.20 5.98
N LEU A 66 -3.43 -2.36 5.06
CA LEU A 66 -4.74 -1.72 5.17
C LEU A 66 -5.86 -2.72 4.86
N PRO A 67 -7.13 -2.38 5.15
CA PRO A 67 -8.26 -3.20 4.74
C PRO A 67 -8.22 -3.53 3.25
N ARG A 68 -8.39 -4.80 2.91
CA ARG A 68 -8.46 -5.27 1.52
C ARG A 68 -9.84 -4.98 0.94
N TRP A 69 -9.87 -4.49 -0.29
CA TRP A 69 -11.10 -4.19 -1.01
C TRP A 69 -11.26 -5.06 -2.24
N SER A 70 -12.47 -5.58 -2.44
CA SER A 70 -12.84 -6.39 -3.59
C SER A 70 -14.03 -5.77 -4.30
N SER A 71 -14.06 -5.84 -5.62
CA SER A 71 -15.24 -5.62 -6.45
C SER A 71 -15.55 -6.92 -7.18
N LYS A 72 -16.81 -7.35 -7.10
CA LYS A 72 -17.25 -8.60 -7.73
C LYS A 72 -17.04 -8.56 -9.25
N GLY A 73 -16.56 -9.69 -9.79
CA GLY A 73 -16.42 -9.92 -11.21
C GLY A 73 -15.11 -9.38 -11.81
N ASN A 74 -14.77 -9.92 -12.98
CA ASN A 74 -13.59 -9.54 -13.75
C ASN A 74 -13.71 -8.13 -14.34
N LEU A 75 -12.59 -7.43 -14.48
CA LEU A 75 -12.39 -6.29 -15.36
C LEU A 75 -11.94 -6.79 -16.74
N PRO A 76 -12.76 -6.57 -17.80
CA PRO A 76 -12.42 -6.98 -19.17
C PRO A 76 -11.06 -6.46 -19.66
N ASP A 77 -10.41 -7.23 -20.52
CA ASP A 77 -9.06 -6.94 -21.02
C ASP A 77 -8.96 -5.59 -21.75
N ASP A 78 -10.01 -5.16 -22.43
CA ASP A 78 -10.07 -3.87 -23.12
C ASP A 78 -10.19 -2.68 -22.14
N GLN A 79 -10.67 -2.92 -20.93
CA GLN A 79 -10.78 -1.93 -19.85
C GLN A 79 -9.54 -1.91 -18.95
N TRP A 80 -8.78 -3.00 -18.90
CA TRP A 80 -7.62 -3.14 -18.00
C TRP A 80 -6.60 -2.00 -18.12
N PRO A 81 -6.07 -1.63 -19.31
CA PRO A 81 -5.06 -0.59 -19.41
C PRO A 81 -5.51 0.76 -18.84
N ARG A 82 -6.81 1.06 -18.97
CA ARG A 82 -7.38 2.30 -18.46
C ARG A 82 -7.53 2.27 -16.94
N ALA A 83 -7.97 1.14 -16.37
CA ALA A 83 -8.07 1.00 -14.92
C ALA A 83 -6.69 1.00 -14.25
N GLU A 84 -5.71 0.30 -14.83
CA GLU A 84 -4.32 0.34 -14.39
C GLU A 84 -3.79 1.78 -14.40
N ALA A 85 -4.00 2.54 -15.48
CA ALA A 85 -3.59 3.94 -15.55
C ALA A 85 -4.21 4.81 -14.44
N ILE A 86 -5.48 4.60 -14.08
CA ILE A 86 -6.13 5.31 -12.96
C ILE A 86 -5.43 5.01 -11.64
N VAL A 87 -5.11 3.75 -11.38
CA VAL A 87 -4.40 3.33 -10.17
C VAL A 87 -3.02 3.97 -10.12
N GLY A 88 -2.26 3.89 -11.21
CA GLY A 88 -0.93 4.48 -11.33
C GLY A 88 -0.93 5.99 -11.15
N GLU A 89 -1.84 6.72 -11.82
CA GLU A 89 -1.98 8.18 -11.68
C GLU A 89 -2.24 8.60 -10.22
N VAL A 90 -3.12 7.87 -9.52
CA VAL A 90 -3.40 8.18 -8.11
C VAL A 90 -2.22 7.81 -7.24
N ALA A 91 -1.63 6.62 -7.41
CA ALA A 91 -0.48 6.16 -6.62
C ALA A 91 0.75 7.07 -6.78
N GLU A 92 1.04 7.54 -7.99
CA GLU A 92 2.12 8.49 -8.29
C GLU A 92 1.96 9.77 -7.44
N GLY A 93 0.73 10.26 -7.28
CA GLY A 93 0.42 11.41 -6.41
C GLY A 93 0.76 11.22 -4.92
N TYR A 94 0.92 9.97 -4.47
CA TYR A 94 1.36 9.60 -3.12
C TYR A 94 2.84 9.17 -3.05
N GLY A 95 3.57 9.36 -4.16
CA GLY A 95 5.01 9.12 -4.26
C GLY A 95 5.39 7.67 -4.52
N PHE A 96 4.47 6.84 -5.02
CA PHE A 96 4.80 5.54 -5.61
C PHE A 96 5.47 5.73 -6.97
N HIS A 97 6.23 4.72 -7.43
CA HIS A 97 6.77 4.74 -8.78
C HIS A 97 5.65 4.76 -9.82
N LYS A 98 5.90 5.46 -10.92
CA LYS A 98 4.94 5.60 -12.02
C LYS A 98 4.67 4.27 -12.74
N ASP A 99 5.72 3.51 -12.99
CA ASP A 99 5.64 2.25 -13.70
C ASP A 99 5.52 1.10 -12.68
N PRO A 100 4.48 0.25 -12.78
CA PRO A 100 4.33 -0.86 -11.86
C PRO A 100 5.22 -2.05 -12.25
N VAL A 101 5.45 -2.94 -11.28
CA VAL A 101 5.88 -4.30 -11.54
C VAL A 101 4.67 -5.11 -12.01
N ILE A 102 4.75 -5.69 -13.20
CA ILE A 102 3.73 -6.59 -13.74
C ILE A 102 3.95 -7.99 -13.16
N LEU A 103 2.99 -8.48 -12.36
CA LEU A 103 3.04 -9.83 -11.79
C LEU A 103 2.31 -10.84 -12.68
N VAL A 104 1.17 -10.45 -13.26
CA VAL A 104 0.38 -11.27 -14.16
C VAL A 104 -0.13 -10.41 -15.32
N ASN A 105 -0.04 -10.93 -16.54
CA ASN A 105 -0.58 -10.30 -17.74
C ASN A 105 -1.02 -11.38 -18.74
N ARG A 106 -2.28 -11.81 -18.65
CA ARG A 106 -2.90 -12.76 -19.57
C ARG A 106 -4.40 -12.50 -19.67
N GLN A 107 -5.05 -13.11 -20.66
CA GLN A 107 -6.47 -12.89 -20.91
C GLN A 107 -7.33 -13.16 -19.66
N GLY A 108 -8.08 -12.15 -19.22
CA GLY A 108 -8.96 -12.20 -18.05
C GLY A 108 -8.26 -12.29 -16.70
N ASP A 109 -6.93 -12.14 -16.64
CA ASP A 109 -6.15 -12.24 -15.41
C ASP A 109 -4.92 -11.30 -15.47
N HIS A 110 -5.00 -10.20 -14.72
CA HIS A 110 -3.98 -9.17 -14.66
C HIS A 110 -3.67 -8.80 -13.22
N GLU A 111 -2.41 -8.54 -12.92
CA GLU A 111 -2.00 -8.08 -11.60
C GLU A 111 -0.72 -7.23 -11.71
N VAL A 112 -0.76 -6.07 -11.06
CA VAL A 112 0.34 -5.12 -10.98
C VAL A 112 0.59 -4.70 -9.54
N VAL A 113 1.84 -4.37 -9.24
CA VAL A 113 2.25 -3.78 -7.97
C VAL A 113 2.97 -2.46 -8.23
N TYR A 114 2.44 -1.38 -7.67
CA TYR A 114 3.14 -0.12 -7.56
C TYR A 114 3.92 -0.11 -6.24
N ASP A 115 5.23 0.05 -6.32
CA ASP A 115 6.12 0.08 -5.17
C ASP A 115 6.66 1.48 -4.89
N LYS A 116 7.30 1.63 -3.73
CA LYS A 116 7.92 2.87 -3.27
C LYS A 116 9.23 2.56 -2.55
N PRO A 117 10.24 3.46 -2.54
CA PRO A 117 11.54 3.19 -1.91
C PRO A 117 11.51 2.87 -0.40
N ASP A 118 10.41 3.16 0.30
CA ASP A 118 10.20 2.82 1.71
C ASP A 118 9.62 1.40 1.94
N GLY A 119 9.36 0.67 0.85
CA GLY A 119 8.76 -0.66 0.84
C GLY A 119 7.23 -0.67 0.81
N ALA A 120 6.57 0.49 0.71
CA ALA A 120 5.13 0.53 0.51
C ALA A 120 4.71 -0.09 -0.82
N GLN A 121 3.51 -0.67 -0.87
CA GLN A 121 2.96 -1.31 -2.05
C GLN A 121 1.47 -0.99 -2.24
N VAL A 122 1.06 -0.80 -3.49
CA VAL A 122 -0.33 -0.87 -3.93
C VAL A 122 -0.43 -2.02 -4.93
N THR A 123 -1.18 -3.05 -4.59
CA THR A 123 -1.48 -4.16 -5.50
C THR A 123 -2.86 -3.95 -6.09
N PHE A 124 -2.93 -4.01 -7.41
CA PHE A 124 -4.19 -3.98 -8.14
C PHE A 124 -4.24 -5.15 -9.11
N GLY A 125 -5.33 -5.90 -9.07
CA GLY A 125 -5.47 -7.07 -9.92
C GLY A 125 -6.91 -7.40 -10.24
N THR A 126 -7.10 -8.20 -11.28
CA THR A 126 -8.39 -8.72 -11.69
C THR A 126 -8.24 -10.14 -12.19
N ALA A 127 -9.07 -11.04 -11.68
CA ALA A 127 -9.26 -12.38 -12.24
C ALA A 127 -10.75 -12.74 -12.11
N VAL A 128 -11.12 -13.52 -11.10
CA VAL A 128 -12.54 -13.76 -10.75
C VAL A 128 -13.20 -12.49 -10.20
N ASN A 129 -12.46 -11.72 -9.40
CA ASN A 129 -12.85 -10.42 -8.86
C ASN A 129 -11.74 -9.41 -9.13
N THR A 130 -12.08 -8.12 -9.09
CA THR A 130 -11.11 -7.03 -9.09
C THR A 130 -10.75 -6.67 -7.65
N VAL A 131 -9.48 -6.53 -7.34
CA VAL A 131 -8.99 -6.36 -5.97
C VAL A 131 -8.00 -5.21 -5.86
N LEU A 132 -8.06 -4.50 -4.74
CA LEU A 132 -7.12 -3.47 -4.34
C LEU A 132 -6.59 -3.78 -2.93
N ASP A 133 -5.28 -3.91 -2.82
CA ASP A 133 -4.55 -4.02 -1.56
C ASP A 133 -3.58 -2.85 -1.41
N VAL A 134 -3.42 -2.36 -0.18
CA VAL A 134 -2.44 -1.33 0.15
C VAL A 134 -1.65 -1.74 1.38
N MET A 135 -0.34 -1.66 1.30
CA MET A 135 0.60 -1.92 2.39
C MET A 135 1.51 -0.71 2.56
N THR A 136 1.71 -0.28 3.81
CA THR A 136 2.68 0.78 4.11
C THR A 136 4.12 0.25 4.00
N GLY A 137 5.07 1.18 3.89
CA GLY A 137 6.46 0.86 4.19
C GLY A 137 6.67 0.64 5.69
N CYS A 138 7.93 0.60 6.11
CA CYS A 138 8.28 0.57 7.52
C CYS A 138 8.31 1.97 8.13
N HIS A 139 7.51 2.20 9.18
CA HIS A 139 7.40 3.48 9.87
C HIS A 139 7.56 3.30 11.38
N LEU A 140 7.99 4.38 12.05
CA LEU A 140 7.95 4.42 13.50
C LEU A 140 6.51 4.44 13.99
N THR A 141 6.27 3.79 15.14
CA THR A 141 5.05 4.02 15.90
C THR A 141 4.96 5.48 16.34
N VAL A 142 3.74 5.96 16.63
CA VAL A 142 3.51 7.35 17.08
C VAL A 142 4.39 7.70 18.29
N ASP A 143 4.47 6.80 19.27
CA ASP A 143 5.26 7.02 20.48
C ASP A 143 6.77 7.12 20.19
N ALA A 144 7.28 6.30 19.29
CA ALA A 144 8.70 6.33 18.94
C ALA A 144 9.08 7.52 18.06
N HIS A 145 8.19 7.90 17.15
CA HIS A 145 8.33 9.12 16.36
C HIS A 145 8.36 10.35 17.28
N ARG A 146 7.39 10.46 18.19
CA ARG A 146 7.34 11.56 19.17
C ARG A 146 8.54 11.60 20.11
N ARG A 147 9.05 10.44 20.51
CA ARG A 147 10.25 10.33 21.35
C ARG A 147 11.50 10.88 20.65
N GLY A 148 11.60 10.75 19.33
CA GLY A 148 12.69 11.31 18.52
C GLY A 148 14.07 10.69 18.77
N THR A 149 14.17 9.64 19.58
CA THR A 149 15.41 8.92 19.87
C THR A 149 15.21 7.40 19.80
N PRO A 150 16.24 6.65 19.36
CA PRO A 150 16.15 5.20 19.27
C PRO A 150 16.01 4.56 20.64
N LYS A 151 15.26 3.46 20.68
CA LYS A 151 15.17 2.57 21.83
C LYS A 151 15.64 1.20 21.35
N ALA A 152 16.59 0.61 22.07
CA ALA A 152 17.10 -0.71 21.73
C ALA A 152 15.98 -1.76 21.80
N ALA A 153 15.99 -2.67 20.84
CA ALA A 153 15.09 -3.82 20.82
C ALA A 153 15.24 -4.67 22.10
N ARG A 154 14.10 -5.01 22.72
CA ARG A 154 14.03 -5.94 23.85
C ARG A 154 14.13 -7.36 23.29
N ARG A 155 15.29 -7.98 23.49
CA ARG A 155 15.53 -9.39 23.13
C ARG A 155 14.61 -10.32 23.91
#